data_AF-A0A6G6Z2V1-F1
#
_entry.id   AF-A0A6G6Z2V1-F1
#
_cell.length_a   1.000
_cell.length_b   1.000
_cell.length_c   1.000
_cell.angle_alpha   90.00
_cell.angle_beta   90.00
_cell.angle_gamma   90.00
#
_symmetry.space_group_name_H-M   'P 1'
#
loop_
_entity.id
_entity.type
_entity.pdbx_description
1 polymer ?
#
loop_
_entity_poly.entity_id
_entity_poly.type
_entity_poly.pdbx_seq_one_letter_code
_entity_poly.pdbx_strand_id
1 'polypeptide(L)'
;MTKMKEERPWADPEKVGRRIMQRAREFEPLQDGRIYIEKISWPLLYLDKASPAEYWAGVRYAIDKGWLEYHESGTCVKILHAGSDLLA
;
A
#
# COMPACT_ATOMS: atom_id res chain seq x y z
N MET A 1 -12.26 -8.45 33.12
CA MET A 1 -12.77 -8.54 31.73
C MET A 1 -11.60 -8.33 30.79
N THR A 2 -11.07 -9.40 30.21
CA THR A 2 -9.97 -9.31 29.24
C THR A 2 -10.52 -8.67 27.98
N LYS A 3 -10.12 -7.43 27.68
CA LYS A 3 -10.43 -6.77 26.41
C LYS A 3 -9.81 -7.62 25.31
N MET A 4 -10.62 -8.41 24.59
CA MET A 4 -10.17 -9.10 23.39
C MET A 4 -9.64 -8.01 22.47
N LYS A 5 -8.34 -8.07 22.12
CA LYS A 5 -7.79 -7.23 21.05
C LYS A 5 -8.67 -7.52 19.84
N GLU A 6 -9.42 -6.52 19.37
CA GLU A 6 -10.03 -6.61 18.04
C GLU A 6 -8.93 -7.07 17.09
N GLU A 7 -9.20 -8.14 16.35
CA GLU A 7 -8.31 -8.61 15.30
C GLU A 7 -8.09 -7.45 14.35
N ARG A 8 -6.90 -6.84 14.40
CA ARG A 8 -6.55 -5.73 13.52
C ARG A 8 -6.42 -6.30 12.11
N PRO A 9 -7.33 -5.96 11.18
CA PRO A 9 -7.43 -6.64 9.90
C PRO A 9 -6.19 -6.45 9.02
N TRP A 10 -5.33 -5.47 9.36
CA TRP A 10 -4.14 -5.08 8.61
C TRP A 10 -2.83 -5.29 9.38
N ALA A 11 -2.83 -6.10 10.44
CA ALA A 11 -1.63 -6.39 11.20
C ALA A 11 -0.56 -7.18 10.41
N ASP A 12 -0.97 -7.85 9.33
CA ASP A 12 -0.08 -8.56 8.40
C ASP A 12 0.44 -7.60 7.31
N PRO A 13 1.76 -7.32 7.25
CA PRO A 13 2.36 -6.45 6.23
C PRO A 13 2.15 -6.96 4.81
N GLU A 14 2.08 -8.27 4.57
CA GLU A 14 1.79 -8.80 3.24
C GLU A 14 0.36 -8.45 2.82
N LYS A 15 -0.60 -8.70 3.71
CA LYS A 15 -2.01 -8.41 3.46
C LYS A 15 -2.23 -6.93 3.14
N VAL A 16 -1.62 -6.03 3.90
CA VAL A 16 -1.75 -4.59 3.66
C VAL A 16 -0.93 -4.14 2.45
N GLY A 17 0.21 -4.79 2.16
CA GLY A 17 1.00 -4.59 0.93
C GLY A 17 0.22 -4.97 -0.34
N ARG A 18 -0.47 -6.11 -0.35
CA ARG A 18 -1.39 -6.50 -1.43
C ARG A 18 -2.52 -5.50 -1.61
N ARG A 19 -3.08 -5.00 -0.50
CA ARG A 19 -4.14 -3.98 -0.54
C ARG A 19 -3.64 -2.65 -1.10
N ILE A 20 -2.41 -2.24 -0.77
CA ILE A 20 -1.73 -1.08 -1.36
C ILE A 20 -1.65 -1.22 -2.88
N MET A 21 -1.25 -2.39 -3.40
CA MET A 21 -1.19 -2.62 -4.85
C MET A 21 -2.57 -2.53 -5.49
N GLN A 22 -3.61 -3.08 -4.85
CA GLN A 22 -4.99 -2.95 -5.33
C GLN A 22 -5.44 -1.49 -5.41
N ARG A 23 -5.24 -0.71 -4.34
CA ARG A 23 -5.56 0.73 -4.33
C ARG A 23 -4.76 1.50 -5.37
N ALA A 24 -3.49 1.16 -5.58
CA ALA A 24 -2.67 1.82 -6.59
C ALA A 24 -3.22 1.63 -8.01
N ARG A 25 -3.76 0.44 -8.33
CA ARG A 25 -4.42 0.17 -9.63
C ARG A 25 -5.75 0.88 -9.85
N GLU A 26 -6.38 1.41 -8.81
CA GLU A 26 -7.62 2.20 -8.93
C GLU A 26 -7.35 3.59 -9.55
N PHE A 27 -6.09 4.00 -9.70
CA PHE A 27 -5.70 5.32 -10.20
C PHE A 27 -4.87 5.24 -11.49
N GLU A 28 -5.18 6.13 -12.42
CA GLU A 28 -4.34 6.35 -13.61
C GLU A 28 -3.00 6.96 -13.16
N PRO A 29 -1.86 6.35 -13.54
CA PRO A 29 -0.56 6.93 -13.24
C PRO A 29 -0.30 8.21 -14.03
N LEU A 30 0.63 9.03 -13.54
CA LEU A 30 1.21 10.14 -14.27
C LEU A 30 1.95 9.64 -15.52
N GLN A 31 2.34 10.56 -16.41
CA GLN A 31 2.96 10.24 -17.71
C GLN A 31 4.19 9.31 -17.63
N ASP A 32 4.93 9.33 -16.52
CA ASP A 32 6.12 8.50 -16.28
C ASP A 32 5.85 7.22 -15.46
N GLY A 33 4.58 6.92 -15.22
CA GLY A 33 4.14 5.75 -14.46
C GLY A 33 4.05 5.98 -12.95
N ARG A 34 4.31 7.18 -12.44
CA ARG A 34 4.22 7.49 -11.00
C ARG A 34 2.78 7.73 -10.54
N ILE A 35 2.47 7.36 -9.31
CA ILE A 35 1.18 7.57 -8.64
C ILE A 35 1.44 8.36 -7.37
N TYR A 36 0.67 9.44 -7.13
CA TYR A 36 0.77 10.18 -5.87
C TYR A 36 0.42 9.28 -4.68
N ILE A 37 1.32 9.23 -3.69
CA ILE A 37 1.17 8.31 -2.55
C ILE A 37 -0.11 8.58 -1.74
N GLU A 38 -0.58 9.83 -1.72
CA GLU A 38 -1.82 10.22 -1.05
C GLU A 38 -3.06 9.54 -1.64
N LYS A 39 -3.06 9.21 -2.94
CA LYS A 39 -4.14 8.45 -3.57
C LYS A 39 -4.25 7.04 -3.01
N ILE A 40 -3.17 6.52 -2.42
CA ILE A 40 -3.12 5.18 -1.83
C ILE A 40 -3.29 5.26 -0.30
N SER A 41 -2.58 6.19 0.36
CA SER A 41 -2.63 6.30 1.83
C SER A 41 -4.00 6.73 2.33
N TRP A 42 -4.67 7.68 1.64
CA TRP A 42 -5.99 8.16 2.05
C TRP A 42 -7.03 7.02 2.11
N PRO A 43 -7.25 6.22 1.05
CA PRO A 43 -8.22 5.14 1.13
C PRO A 43 -7.81 4.04 2.11
N LEU A 44 -6.51 3.75 2.29
CA LEU A 44 -6.05 2.79 3.29
C LEU A 44 -6.41 3.23 4.72
N LEU A 45 -6.14 4.49 5.06
CA LEU A 45 -6.37 5.03 6.41
C LEU A 45 -7.86 5.25 6.70
N TYR A 46 -8.60 5.82 5.74
CA TYR A 46 -9.95 6.32 5.99
C TYR A 46 -11.05 5.36 5.54
N LEU A 47 -10.83 4.56 4.50
CA LEU A 47 -11.82 3.58 4.02
C LEU A 47 -11.53 2.19 4.56
N ASP A 48 -10.29 1.71 4.39
CA ASP A 48 -9.89 0.37 4.82
C ASP A 48 -9.60 0.29 6.33
N LYS A 49 -9.49 1.45 7.02
CA LYS A 49 -9.23 1.56 8.47
C LYS A 49 -7.88 0.97 8.91
N ALA A 50 -6.88 0.98 8.04
CA ALA A 50 -5.50 0.72 8.44
C ALA A 50 -4.98 1.86 9.32
N SER A 51 -4.14 1.55 10.29
CA SER A 51 -3.36 2.56 11.00
C SER A 51 -2.19 3.06 10.15
N PRO A 52 -1.63 4.25 10.45
CA PRO A 52 -0.41 4.72 9.79
C PRO A 52 0.75 3.73 9.87
N ALA A 53 0.90 3.03 10.99
CA ALA A 53 1.96 2.03 11.16
C ALA A 53 1.77 0.81 10.25
N GLU A 54 0.53 0.32 10.12
CA GLU A 54 0.21 -0.80 9.22
C GLU A 54 0.39 -0.39 7.76
N TYR A 55 -0.04 0.82 7.38
CA TYR A 55 0.19 1.37 6.05
C TYR A 55 1.68 1.36 5.69
N TRP A 56 2.53 1.93 6.54
CA TRP A 56 3.97 1.96 6.29
C TRP A 56 4.62 0.57 6.30
N ALA A 57 4.14 -0.36 7.14
CA ALA A 57 4.59 -1.74 7.12
C ALA A 57 4.29 -2.41 5.76
N GLY A 58 3.12 -2.17 5.18
CA GLY A 58 2.78 -2.67 3.84
C GLY A 58 3.55 -2.03 2.72
N VAL A 59 3.78 -0.71 2.79
CA VAL A 59 4.64 -0.01 1.81
C VAL A 59 6.03 -0.63 1.84
N ARG A 60 6.60 -0.82 3.04
CA ARG A 60 7.92 -1.44 3.20
C ARG A 60 7.94 -2.86 2.65
N TYR A 61 6.93 -3.67 2.96
CA TYR A 61 6.81 -5.03 2.43
C TYR A 61 6.74 -5.04 0.90
N ALA A 62 5.94 -4.17 0.30
CA ALA A 62 5.81 -4.08 -1.16
C ALA A 62 7.11 -3.66 -1.84
N ILE A 63 7.89 -2.76 -1.22
CA ILE A 63 9.24 -2.40 -1.69
C ILE A 63 10.19 -3.59 -1.60
N ASP A 64 10.23 -4.27 -0.46
CA ASP A 64 11.12 -5.42 -0.24
C ASP A 64 10.79 -6.60 -1.18
N LYS A 65 9.55 -6.70 -1.68
CA LYS A 65 9.13 -7.66 -2.70
C LYS A 65 9.32 -7.20 -4.14
N GLY A 66 9.78 -5.96 -4.36
CA GLY A 66 9.92 -5.39 -5.69
C GLY A 66 8.57 -5.16 -6.39
N TRP A 67 7.48 -5.01 -5.64
CA TRP A 67 6.16 -4.69 -6.18
C TRP A 67 5.97 -3.20 -6.42
N LEU A 68 6.60 -2.40 -5.57
CA LEU A 68 6.44 -0.96 -5.51
C LEU A 68 7.80 -0.27 -5.35
N GLU A 69 8.03 0.78 -6.11
CA GLU A 69 9.14 1.71 -5.89
C GLU A 69 8.62 2.95 -5.17
N TYR A 70 9.30 3.37 -4.10
CA TYR A 70 9.03 4.63 -3.42
C TYR A 70 10.01 5.70 -3.91
N HIS A 71 9.46 6.76 -4.48
CA HIS A 71 10.28 7.82 -5.06
C HIS A 71 10.96 8.66 -3.97
N GLU A 72 12.19 9.11 -4.22
CA GLU A 72 13.01 9.88 -3.25
C GLU A 72 12.35 11.17 -2.76
N SER A 73 11.48 11.78 -3.57
CA SER A 73 10.69 12.96 -3.17
C SER A 73 9.71 12.68 -2.04
N GLY A 74 9.39 11.41 -1.79
CA GLY A 74 8.41 10.96 -0.83
C GLY A 74 6.94 11.18 -1.22
N THR A 75 6.69 11.78 -2.39
CA THR A 75 5.35 12.18 -2.84
C THR A 75 4.69 11.16 -3.77
N CYS A 76 5.46 10.26 -4.36
CA CYS A 76 4.99 9.33 -5.38
C CYS A 76 5.55 7.93 -5.20
N VAL A 77 4.84 6.96 -5.76
CA VAL A 77 5.26 5.57 -5.92
C VAL A 77 5.11 5.13 -7.37
N LYS A 78 5.77 4.04 -7.76
CA LYS A 78 5.59 3.42 -9.07
C LYS A 78 5.37 1.92 -8.91
N ILE A 79 4.35 1.38 -9.58
CA ILE A 79 4.13 -0.08 -9.63
C ILE A 79 5.22 -0.68 -10.52
N LEU A 80 5.94 -1.67 -9.99
CA LEU A 80 6.96 -2.42 -10.71
C LEU A 80 6.34 -3.65 -11.38
N HIS A 81 7.11 -4.29 -12.28
CA HIS A 81 6.62 -5.44 -13.06
C HIS A 81 6.06 -6.56 -12.17
N ALA A 82 6.80 -6.97 -11.12
CA ALA A 82 6.35 -7.99 -10.18
C ALA A 82 5.07 -7.58 -9.41
N GLY A 83 4.85 -6.28 -9.20
CA GLY A 83 3.63 -5.76 -8.60
C GLY A 83 2.44 -5.78 -9.57
N SER A 84 2.68 -5.62 -10.86
CA SER A 84 1.66 -5.81 -11.89
C SER A 84 1.24 -7.28 -12.02
N ASP A 85 2.20 -8.21 -11.98
CA ASP A 85 1.93 -9.65 -12.07
C ASP A 85 1.15 -10.17 -10.86
N LEU A 86 1.36 -9.58 -9.68
CA LEU A 86 0.65 -9.92 -8.45
C LEU A 86 -0.88 -9.80 -8.58
N LEU A 87 -1.33 -8.91 -9.47
CA LEU A 87 -2.73 -8.54 -9.66
C LEU A 87 -3.26 -8.94 -11.05
N ALA A 88 -2.47 -9.67 -11.84
CA ALA A 88 -2.87 -10.16 -13.17
C ALA A 88 -3.85 -11.33 -13.09
#